data_AF-A0A919SB84-F1
#
_entry.id   AF-A0A919SB84-F1
#
_cell.length_a   1.000
_cell.length_b   1.000
_cell.length_c   1.000
_cell.angle_alpha   90.00
_cell.angle_beta   90.00
_cell.angle_gamma   90.00
#
_symmetry.space_group_name_H-M   'P 1'
#
loop_
_entity.id
_entity.type
_entity.pdbx_description
1 polymer ?
#
loop_
_entity_poly.entity_id
_entity_poly.type
_entity_poly.pdbx_seq_one_letter_code
_entity_poly.pdbx_strand_id
1 'polypeptide(L)'
;MAGELTRLTPRDRFLLNLLDQHKTFTTDQLVDLTFGSAGRARNRLNTLLERDILDRFRHYQRPGSQAWRWTLGPVGAAIVAAGNGDTLPRPSAVRDATARLALSPTLTHLITTNGFFVALSAYARTDPATRLARWWNETACREAVGTVVRPDGHGVWVGGGHAVPFWLETDLGTETLSRVVGKLTGYAALPPSRAYPVLFWFLTAVREVNFHACLTRTRVPDGVTVATADAANTAETGGPAGPVWRVAGQPGRVSLAELSTSGGAVWDG
;
A
#
# COMPACT_ATOMS: atom_id res chain seq x y z
N MET A 1 27.48 2.34 14.04
CA MET A 1 26.88 3.06 12.89
C MET A 1 27.86 3.25 11.74
N ALA A 2 29.02 3.91 11.91
CA ALA A 2 29.95 4.18 10.80
C ALA A 2 30.39 2.91 10.01
N GLY A 3 30.70 1.81 10.70
CA GLY A 3 31.05 0.54 10.05
C GLY A 3 29.89 -0.19 9.35
N GLU A 4 28.64 0.17 9.62
CA GLU A 4 27.48 -0.38 8.91
C GLU A 4 27.16 0.41 7.64
N LEU A 5 27.39 1.73 7.63
CA LEU A 5 27.16 2.57 6.45
C LEU A 5 27.97 2.12 5.23
N THR A 6 29.19 1.61 5.44
CA THR A 6 30.05 1.07 4.39
C THR A 6 29.59 -0.30 3.87
N ARG A 7 28.71 -1.00 4.59
CA ARG A 7 28.23 -2.35 4.28
C ARG A 7 26.79 -2.38 3.76
N LEU A 8 26.07 -1.26 3.84
CA LEU A 8 24.76 -1.08 3.24
C LEU A 8 24.89 -0.84 1.74
N THR A 9 24.14 -1.63 0.97
CA THR A 9 23.97 -1.45 -0.47
C THR A 9 22.89 -0.40 -0.75
N PRO A 10 22.78 0.12 -1.99
CA PRO A 10 21.65 0.97 -2.39
C PRO A 10 20.29 0.30 -2.15
N ARG A 11 20.21 -1.03 -2.37
CA ARG A 11 18.99 -1.81 -2.11
C ARG A 11 18.61 -1.81 -0.63
N ASP A 12 19.58 -1.94 0.27
CA ASP A 12 19.26 -1.93 1.70
C ASP A 12 18.76 -0.56 2.14
N ARG A 13 19.35 0.53 1.63
CA ARG A 13 18.86 1.89 1.91
C ARG A 13 17.42 2.07 1.43
N PHE A 14 17.12 1.59 0.21
CA PHE A 14 15.75 1.59 -0.31
C PHE A 14 14.79 0.79 0.59
N LEU A 15 15.21 -0.40 1.03
CA LEU A 15 14.44 -1.22 1.97
C LEU A 15 14.18 -0.50 3.31
N LEU A 16 15.19 0.17 3.88
CA LEU A 16 15.04 0.90 5.13
C LEU A 16 14.05 2.06 4.98
N ASN A 17 14.13 2.82 3.89
CA ASN A 17 13.18 3.91 3.62
C ASN A 17 11.74 3.38 3.45
N LEU A 18 11.56 2.25 2.77
CA LEU A 18 10.25 1.61 2.67
C LEU A 18 9.71 1.19 4.03
N LEU A 19 10.54 0.62 4.91
CA LEU A 19 10.11 0.20 6.25
C LEU A 19 9.85 1.38 7.18
N ASP A 20 10.58 2.48 7.03
CA ASP A 20 10.31 3.73 7.74
C ASP A 20 8.91 4.28 7.36
N GLN A 21 8.64 4.36 6.06
CA GLN A 21 7.39 4.90 5.55
C GLN A 21 6.20 3.97 5.76
N HIS A 22 6.36 2.66 5.55
CA HIS A 22 5.24 1.71 5.50
C HIS A 22 5.22 0.71 6.67
N LYS A 23 6.09 0.91 7.65
CA LYS A 23 6.22 0.19 8.94
C LYS A 23 6.64 -1.27 8.82
N THR A 24 5.94 -2.08 8.02
CA THR A 24 6.24 -3.51 7.89
C THR A 24 5.84 -4.13 6.56
N PHE A 25 6.59 -5.16 6.17
CA PHE A 25 6.32 -6.00 5.01
C PHE A 25 6.55 -7.46 5.35
N THR A 26 5.82 -8.36 4.69
CA THR A 26 6.12 -9.80 4.75
C THR A 26 7.40 -10.11 3.98
N THR A 27 8.01 -11.27 4.24
CA THR A 27 9.15 -11.75 3.44
C THR A 27 8.83 -11.74 1.94
N ASP A 28 7.66 -12.24 1.53
CA ASP A 28 7.30 -12.34 0.12
C ASP A 28 7.08 -10.96 -0.51
N GLN A 29 6.47 -10.02 0.23
CA GLN A 29 6.36 -8.63 -0.22
C GLN A 29 7.74 -7.98 -0.43
N LEU A 30 8.73 -8.27 0.44
CA LEU A 30 10.09 -7.76 0.26
C LEU A 30 10.84 -8.44 -0.89
N VAL A 31 10.59 -9.73 -1.12
CA VAL A 31 11.10 -10.45 -2.29
C VAL A 31 10.63 -9.75 -3.55
N ASP A 32 9.33 -9.48 -3.62
CA ASP A 32 8.72 -8.76 -4.72
C ASP A 32 9.32 -7.36 -4.80
N LEU A 33 9.35 -6.55 -3.75
CA LEU A 33 9.85 -5.17 -3.87
C LEU A 33 11.32 -5.06 -4.29
N THR A 34 12.21 -5.95 -3.80
CA THR A 34 13.64 -5.63 -3.78
C THR A 34 14.61 -6.72 -4.24
N PHE A 35 14.24 -8.01 -4.21
CA PHE A 35 15.22 -9.09 -4.36
C PHE A 35 15.05 -9.98 -5.58
N GLY A 36 13.85 -10.12 -6.14
CA GLY A 36 13.55 -10.99 -7.29
C GLY A 36 13.82 -12.49 -7.06
N SER A 37 14.32 -12.87 -5.89
CA SER A 37 14.63 -14.25 -5.48
C SER A 37 14.45 -14.40 -3.98
N ALA A 38 13.63 -15.38 -3.59
CA ALA A 38 13.33 -15.67 -2.18
C ALA A 38 14.57 -16.07 -1.37
N GLY A 39 15.49 -16.85 -1.95
CA GLY A 39 16.72 -17.26 -1.27
C GLY A 39 17.64 -16.07 -0.97
N ARG A 40 17.88 -15.21 -1.97
CA ARG A 40 18.71 -14.00 -1.81
C ARG A 40 18.11 -13.04 -0.78
N ALA A 41 16.78 -12.86 -0.82
CA ALA A 41 16.07 -12.04 0.15
C ALA A 41 16.28 -12.55 1.57
N ARG A 42 15.97 -13.84 1.83
CA ARG A 42 16.08 -14.42 3.17
C ARG A 42 17.49 -14.31 3.74
N ASN A 43 18.51 -14.59 2.92
CA ASN A 43 19.90 -14.45 3.33
C ASN A 43 20.23 -13.01 3.70
N ARG A 44 19.89 -12.03 2.84
CA ARG A 44 20.18 -10.62 3.13
C ARG A 44 19.40 -10.11 4.34
N LEU A 45 18.11 -10.42 4.44
CA LEU A 45 17.27 -10.00 5.56
C LEU A 45 17.77 -10.57 6.90
N ASN A 46 18.23 -11.83 6.93
CA ASN A 46 18.86 -12.40 8.12
C ASN A 46 20.19 -11.71 8.46
N THR A 47 21.04 -11.40 7.48
CA THR A 47 22.26 -10.62 7.73
C THR A 47 21.96 -9.24 8.32
N LEU A 48 20.91 -8.57 7.85
CA LEU A 48 20.51 -7.26 8.39
C LEU A 48 19.89 -7.39 9.79
N LEU A 49 19.18 -8.48 10.08
CA LEU A 49 18.64 -8.80 11.41
C LEU A 49 19.76 -9.02 12.44
N GLU A 50 20.75 -9.84 12.10
CA GLU A 50 21.89 -10.16 12.97
C GLU A 50 22.71 -8.92 13.37
N ARG A 51 22.51 -7.80 12.67
CA ARG A 51 23.18 -6.53 12.89
C ARG A 51 22.28 -5.45 13.48
N ASP A 52 21.09 -5.83 13.98
CA ASP A 52 20.07 -4.92 14.51
C ASP A 52 19.63 -3.83 13.51
N ILE A 53 19.92 -4.00 12.21
CA ILE A 53 19.47 -3.07 11.16
C ILE A 53 17.98 -3.30 10.88
N LEU A 54 17.57 -4.56 10.83
CA LEU A 54 16.17 -4.97 10.79
C LEU A 54 15.78 -5.65 12.10
N ASP A 55 14.48 -5.67 12.36
CA ASP A 55 13.84 -6.50 13.37
C ASP A 55 12.68 -7.25 12.68
N ARG A 56 12.12 -8.26 13.34
CA ARG A 56 11.00 -9.03 12.78
C ARG A 56 10.14 -9.67 13.86
N PHE A 57 8.89 -9.93 13.49
CA PHE A 57 7.96 -10.70 14.30
C PHE A 57 7.10 -11.62 13.43
N ARG A 58 6.48 -12.62 14.05
CA ARG A 58 5.46 -13.46 13.43
C ARG A 58 4.52 -14.01 14.48
N HIS A 59 3.29 -14.28 14.08
CA HIS A 59 2.36 -15.01 14.93
C HIS A 59 2.46 -16.50 14.67
N TYR A 60 2.41 -17.26 15.75
CA TYR A 60 2.26 -18.70 15.68
C TYR A 60 0.84 -19.06 15.23
N GLN A 61 0.71 -20.04 14.35
CA GLN A 61 -0.57 -20.59 13.90
C GLN A 61 -0.44 -22.10 13.79
N ARG A 62 -1.47 -22.87 14.16
CA ARG A 62 -1.46 -24.34 14.00
C ARG A 62 -2.41 -24.80 12.90
N PRO A 63 -1.95 -25.65 11.96
CA PRO A 63 -0.55 -26.03 11.73
C PRO A 63 0.28 -24.88 11.12
N GLY A 64 1.58 -24.80 11.42
CA GLY A 64 2.53 -23.91 10.74
C GLY A 64 2.98 -22.65 11.49
N SER A 65 3.26 -21.59 10.74
CA SER A 65 3.57 -20.25 11.24
C SER A 65 3.31 -19.27 10.12
N GLN A 66 2.87 -18.06 10.48
CA GLN A 66 2.77 -16.98 9.52
C GLN A 66 4.16 -16.60 8.96
N ALA A 67 4.18 -16.02 7.75
CA ALA A 67 5.39 -15.42 7.20
C ALA A 67 5.96 -14.36 8.16
N TRP A 68 7.29 -14.24 8.21
CA TRP A 68 7.94 -13.17 8.95
C TRP A 68 7.49 -11.81 8.43
N ARG A 69 7.22 -10.89 9.37
CA ARG A 69 6.97 -9.47 9.13
C ARG A 69 8.20 -8.70 9.58
N TRP A 70 8.78 -7.94 8.68
CA TRP A 70 10.04 -7.24 8.86
C TRP A 70 9.78 -5.77 9.19
N THR A 71 10.61 -5.20 10.05
CA THR A 71 10.52 -3.83 10.57
C THR A 71 11.93 -3.24 10.69
N LEU A 72 12.05 -1.93 10.90
CA LEU A 72 13.34 -1.34 11.25
C LEU A 72 13.82 -1.86 12.61
N GLY A 73 15.06 -2.32 12.68
CA GLY A 73 15.75 -2.58 13.94
C GLY A 73 16.36 -1.29 14.51
N PRO A 74 16.86 -1.30 15.75
CA PRO A 74 17.44 -0.13 16.39
C PRO A 74 18.52 0.59 15.57
N VAL A 75 19.42 -0.16 14.91
CA VAL A 75 20.48 0.42 14.09
C VAL A 75 19.92 0.98 12.79
N GLY A 76 18.96 0.29 12.16
CA GLY A 76 18.32 0.77 10.92
C GLY A 76 17.53 2.05 11.14
N ALA A 77 16.76 2.12 12.22
CA ALA A 77 16.02 3.32 12.62
C ALA A 77 16.96 4.50 12.89
N ALA A 78 18.10 4.28 13.56
CA ALA A 78 19.09 5.33 13.78
C ALA A 78 19.74 5.80 12.47
N ILE A 79 19.99 4.90 11.51
CA ILE A 79 20.54 5.26 10.19
C ILE A 79 19.55 6.12 9.40
N VAL A 80 18.27 5.77 9.39
CA VAL A 80 17.24 6.57 8.70
C VAL A 80 17.09 7.94 9.36
N ALA A 81 16.95 8.00 10.69
CA ALA A 81 16.85 9.25 11.42
C ALA A 81 18.06 10.17 11.18
N ALA A 82 19.28 9.62 11.22
CA ALA A 82 20.48 10.38 10.90
C ALA A 82 20.48 10.93 9.46
N GLY A 83 19.99 10.16 8.50
CA GLY A 83 19.88 10.58 7.10
C GLY A 83 18.88 11.73 6.87
N ASN A 84 17.83 11.78 7.69
CA ASN A 84 16.81 12.83 7.64
C ASN A 84 17.16 14.07 8.49
N GLY A 85 18.21 14.01 9.31
CA GLY A 85 18.54 15.05 10.29
C GLY A 85 17.65 15.01 11.54
N ASP A 86 16.96 13.90 11.78
CA ASP A 86 16.08 13.70 12.93
C ASP A 86 16.86 13.30 14.19
N THR A 87 16.21 13.43 15.35
CA THR A 87 16.75 12.94 16.62
C THR A 87 16.84 11.41 16.59
N LEU A 88 18.01 10.87 16.98
CA LEU A 88 18.21 9.42 17.01
C LEU A 88 17.27 8.74 18.02
N PRO A 89 16.49 7.73 17.59
CA PRO A 89 15.58 7.04 18.50
C PRO A 89 16.36 6.15 19.49
N ARG A 90 15.82 6.01 20.71
CA ARG A 90 16.37 5.05 21.69
C ARG A 90 16.10 3.61 21.20
N PRO A 91 17.07 2.69 21.34
CA PRO A 91 16.87 1.29 20.93
C PRO A 91 15.63 0.61 21.54
N SER A 92 15.32 0.91 22.82
CA SER A 92 14.11 0.40 23.47
C SER A 92 12.83 0.91 22.81
N ALA A 93 12.76 2.19 22.45
CA ALA A 93 11.58 2.77 21.81
C ALA A 93 11.28 2.13 20.44
N VAL A 94 12.33 1.76 19.70
CA VAL A 94 12.21 1.04 18.42
C VAL A 94 11.63 -0.36 18.66
N ARG A 95 12.18 -1.12 19.62
CA ARG A 95 11.67 -2.46 19.97
C ARG A 95 10.24 -2.43 20.50
N ASP A 96 9.89 -1.43 21.30
CA ASP A 96 8.51 -1.22 21.77
C ASP A 96 7.56 -0.90 20.60
N ALA A 97 8.02 -0.17 19.59
CA ALA A 97 7.24 0.09 18.38
C ALA A 97 6.99 -1.20 17.59
N THR A 98 8.00 -2.08 17.45
CA THR A 98 7.84 -3.41 16.85
C THR A 98 6.82 -4.25 17.62
N ALA A 99 6.91 -4.28 18.97
CA ALA A 99 5.97 -5.02 19.81
C ALA A 99 4.53 -4.49 19.70
N ARG A 100 4.34 -3.16 19.71
CA ARG A 100 3.02 -2.53 19.48
C ARG A 100 2.46 -2.85 18.10
N LEU A 101 3.32 -2.85 17.07
CA LEU A 101 2.89 -3.21 15.72
C LEU A 101 2.47 -4.67 15.62
N ALA A 102 3.22 -5.57 16.27
CA ALA A 102 2.89 -6.99 16.32
C ALA A 102 1.51 -7.24 16.95
N LEU A 103 1.17 -6.48 17.99
CA LEU A 103 -0.12 -6.59 18.69
C LEU A 103 -1.21 -5.69 18.10
N SER A 104 -0.95 -4.98 16.99
CA SER A 104 -1.92 -4.02 16.45
C SER A 104 -3.13 -4.72 15.85
N PRO A 105 -4.37 -4.31 16.20
CA PRO A 105 -5.58 -4.84 15.57
C PRO A 105 -5.68 -4.49 14.09
N THR A 106 -4.98 -3.44 13.62
CA THR A 106 -4.97 -3.01 12.21
C THR A 106 -3.84 -3.61 11.40
N LEU A 107 -3.03 -4.51 11.97
CA LEU A 107 -1.87 -5.09 11.29
C LEU A 107 -2.24 -5.79 9.97
N THR A 108 -3.33 -6.55 9.95
CA THR A 108 -3.80 -7.21 8.73
C THR A 108 -4.14 -6.19 7.65
N HIS A 109 -4.81 -5.10 8.02
CA HIS A 109 -5.18 -4.03 7.09
C HIS A 109 -3.95 -3.31 6.53
N LEU A 110 -2.96 -3.02 7.37
CA LEU A 110 -1.67 -2.46 6.93
C LEU A 110 -0.96 -3.37 5.93
N ILE A 111 -0.88 -4.68 6.22
CA ILE A 111 -0.20 -5.64 5.34
C ILE A 111 -0.94 -5.78 4.01
N THR A 112 -2.27 -5.79 4.01
CA THR A 112 -3.08 -5.86 2.79
C THR A 112 -2.92 -4.58 1.96
N THR A 113 -2.98 -3.41 2.59
CA THR A 113 -2.76 -2.11 1.93
C THR A 113 -1.36 -2.05 1.31
N ASN A 114 -0.33 -2.44 2.06
CA ASN A 114 1.03 -2.53 1.55
C ASN A 114 1.14 -3.52 0.39
N GLY A 115 0.45 -4.66 0.49
CA GLY A 115 0.39 -5.69 -0.56
C GLY A 115 -0.16 -5.19 -1.89
N PHE A 116 -1.13 -4.28 -1.87
CA PHE A 116 -1.67 -3.64 -3.07
C PHE A 116 -0.58 -2.92 -3.86
N PHE A 117 0.18 -2.03 -3.21
CA PHE A 117 1.24 -1.27 -3.87
C PHE A 117 2.49 -2.10 -4.19
N VAL A 118 2.76 -3.14 -3.39
CA VAL A 118 3.78 -4.15 -3.72
C VAL A 118 3.44 -4.83 -5.04
N ALA A 119 2.17 -5.22 -5.25
CA ALA A 119 1.74 -5.87 -6.48
C ALA A 119 1.86 -4.92 -7.69
N LEU A 120 1.53 -3.64 -7.54
CA LEU A 120 1.79 -2.63 -8.59
C LEU A 120 3.29 -2.49 -8.90
N SER A 121 4.12 -2.42 -7.86
CA SER A 121 5.58 -2.34 -8.02
C SER A 121 6.15 -3.59 -8.69
N ALA A 122 5.55 -4.75 -8.42
CA ALA A 122 5.95 -6.01 -9.05
C ALA A 122 5.58 -6.07 -10.53
N TYR A 123 4.35 -5.66 -10.87
CA TYR A 123 3.90 -5.54 -12.26
C TYR A 123 4.76 -4.55 -13.06
N ALA A 124 5.11 -3.40 -12.47
CA ALA A 124 5.94 -2.39 -13.12
C ALA A 124 7.34 -2.90 -13.54
N ARG A 125 7.84 -3.99 -12.94
CA ARG A 125 9.10 -4.60 -13.36
C ARG A 125 8.96 -5.56 -14.53
N THR A 126 7.75 -6.06 -14.80
CA THR A 126 7.49 -6.94 -15.94
C THR A 126 7.17 -6.17 -17.21
N ASP A 127 6.74 -4.91 -17.09
CA ASP A 127 6.45 -4.03 -18.22
C ASP A 127 7.13 -2.66 -18.07
N PRO A 128 8.20 -2.38 -18.84
CA PRO A 128 8.92 -1.10 -18.83
C PRO A 128 8.06 0.13 -19.16
N ALA A 129 6.90 -0.04 -19.81
CA ALA A 129 5.97 1.04 -20.11
C ALA A 129 5.14 1.47 -18.89
N THR A 130 5.26 0.76 -17.77
CA THR A 130 4.50 1.03 -16.56
C THR A 130 5.39 1.35 -15.37
N ARG A 131 4.88 2.19 -14.47
CA ARG A 131 5.54 2.47 -13.19
C ARG A 131 4.58 2.98 -12.13
N LEU A 132 4.84 2.64 -10.88
CA LEU A 132 4.26 3.32 -9.72
C LEU A 132 5.10 4.58 -9.44
N ALA A 133 4.64 5.73 -9.92
CA ALA A 133 5.37 7.00 -9.81
C ALA A 133 5.30 7.61 -8.40
N ARG A 134 4.26 7.25 -7.62
CA ARG A 134 4.07 7.72 -6.25
C ARG A 134 3.37 6.66 -5.41
N TRP A 135 3.76 6.58 -4.15
CA TRP A 135 3.09 5.79 -3.12
C TRP A 135 3.10 6.58 -1.81
N TRP A 136 1.93 6.98 -1.34
CA TRP A 136 1.71 7.58 -0.03
C TRP A 136 0.99 6.60 0.90
N ASN A 137 1.43 6.58 2.16
CA ASN A 137 0.73 5.91 3.25
C ASN A 137 -0.41 6.79 3.81
N GLU A 138 -1.19 6.26 4.74
CA GLU A 138 -2.28 6.98 5.43
C GLU A 138 -1.82 8.32 6.05
N THR A 139 -0.61 8.38 6.63
CA THR A 139 -0.08 9.62 7.24
C THR A 139 0.13 10.71 6.22
N ALA A 140 0.83 10.42 5.12
CA ALA A 140 1.07 11.36 4.03
C ALA A 140 -0.23 11.77 3.34
N CYS A 141 -1.19 10.83 3.20
CA CYS A 141 -2.54 11.16 2.75
C CYS A 141 -3.21 12.20 3.67
N ARG A 142 -3.21 11.98 4.99
CA ARG A 142 -3.79 12.91 5.97
C ARG A 142 -3.14 14.30 5.90
N GLU A 143 -1.84 14.37 5.69
CA GLU A 143 -1.15 15.65 5.47
C GLU A 143 -1.60 16.35 4.19
N ALA A 144 -1.86 15.59 3.12
CA ALA A 144 -2.29 16.14 1.85
C ALA A 144 -3.75 16.64 1.86
N VAL A 145 -4.69 15.90 2.48
CA VAL A 145 -6.14 16.18 2.39
C VAL A 145 -6.82 16.51 3.72
N GLY A 146 -6.06 16.61 4.80
CA GLY A 146 -6.56 16.96 6.14
C GLY A 146 -7.50 15.90 6.70
N THR A 147 -8.58 16.34 7.33
CA THR A 147 -9.57 15.46 7.97
C THR A 147 -10.80 15.19 7.12
N VAL A 148 -10.83 15.66 5.86
CA VAL A 148 -11.98 15.52 4.96
C VAL A 148 -12.24 14.05 4.63
N VAL A 149 -11.17 13.33 4.30
CA VAL A 149 -11.14 11.87 4.08
C VAL A 149 -9.89 11.28 4.71
N ARG A 150 -9.88 9.95 4.88
CA ARG A 150 -8.74 9.20 5.40
C ARG A 150 -8.47 7.98 4.52
N PRO A 151 -7.95 8.17 3.30
CA PRO A 151 -7.59 7.06 2.43
C PRO A 151 -6.47 6.24 3.07
N ASP A 152 -6.52 4.93 2.86
CA ASP A 152 -5.49 4.00 3.33
C ASP A 152 -4.16 4.20 2.58
N GLY A 153 -4.25 4.73 1.35
CA GLY A 153 -3.10 5.16 0.58
C GLY A 153 -3.46 5.99 -0.65
N HIS A 154 -2.43 6.53 -1.28
CA HIS A 154 -2.53 7.21 -2.57
C HIS A 154 -1.42 6.73 -3.47
N GLY A 155 -1.74 6.52 -4.75
CA GLY A 155 -0.75 6.20 -5.75
C GLY A 155 -0.93 7.00 -7.02
N VAL A 156 0.14 7.04 -7.80
CA VAL A 156 0.11 7.50 -9.18
C VAL A 156 0.64 6.36 -10.04
N TRP A 157 -0.26 5.74 -10.79
CA TRP A 157 0.09 4.69 -11.74
C TRP A 157 0.34 5.29 -13.11
N VAL A 158 1.48 4.98 -13.72
CA VAL A 158 1.78 5.38 -15.09
C VAL A 158 1.69 4.12 -15.96
N GLY A 159 0.94 4.21 -17.05
CA GLY A 159 0.74 3.15 -18.04
C GLY A 159 -0.08 3.69 -19.20
N GLY A 160 0.05 3.11 -20.40
CA GLY A 160 -0.68 3.61 -21.58
C GLY A 160 -0.32 5.04 -22.00
N GLY A 161 0.86 5.54 -21.58
CA GLY A 161 1.34 6.88 -21.93
C GLY A 161 0.79 8.03 -21.07
N HIS A 162 -0.01 7.77 -20.04
CA HIS A 162 -0.52 8.78 -19.11
C HIS A 162 -0.35 8.35 -17.64
N ALA A 163 -0.70 9.24 -16.73
CA ALA A 163 -0.69 8.97 -15.29
C ALA A 163 -2.10 8.99 -14.70
N VAL A 164 -2.38 8.01 -13.86
CA VAL A 164 -3.63 7.83 -13.13
C VAL A 164 -3.33 8.00 -11.63
N PRO A 165 -3.48 9.21 -11.08
CA PRO A 165 -3.55 9.39 -9.64
C PRO A 165 -4.83 8.72 -9.09
N PHE A 166 -4.75 8.09 -7.92
CA PHE A 166 -5.89 7.42 -7.29
C PHE A 166 -5.84 7.47 -5.76
N TRP A 167 -7.00 7.40 -5.12
CA TRP A 167 -7.13 7.13 -3.69
C TRP A 167 -7.42 5.64 -3.47
N LEU A 168 -6.88 5.03 -2.41
CA LEU A 168 -7.10 3.63 -2.09
C LEU A 168 -7.84 3.48 -0.75
N GLU A 169 -8.86 2.63 -0.76
CA GLU A 169 -9.58 2.12 0.40
C GLU A 169 -9.51 0.59 0.38
N THR A 170 -8.86 0.00 1.38
CA THR A 170 -8.74 -1.44 1.56
C THR A 170 -9.82 -1.91 2.55
N ASP A 171 -10.76 -2.71 2.07
CA ASP A 171 -11.88 -3.22 2.88
C ASP A 171 -11.67 -4.69 3.24
N LEU A 172 -11.42 -4.93 4.53
CA LEU A 172 -11.32 -6.28 5.10
C LEU A 172 -12.68 -6.82 5.58
N GLY A 173 -13.79 -6.16 5.27
CA GLY A 173 -15.13 -6.51 5.74
C GLY A 173 -15.41 -6.19 7.22
N THR A 174 -14.61 -5.33 7.85
CA THR A 174 -14.77 -4.94 9.27
C THR A 174 -15.82 -3.85 9.49
N GLU A 175 -16.21 -3.13 8.43
CA GLU A 175 -17.23 -2.07 8.47
C GLU A 175 -18.49 -2.50 7.71
N THR A 176 -19.65 -1.90 8.03
CA THR A 176 -20.87 -2.12 7.25
C THR A 176 -20.75 -1.47 5.87
N LEU A 177 -21.39 -2.02 4.83
CA LEU A 177 -21.36 -1.42 3.48
C LEU A 177 -21.92 0.00 3.45
N SER A 178 -22.93 0.29 4.27
CA SER A 178 -23.47 1.65 4.37
C SER A 178 -22.43 2.65 4.85
N ARG A 179 -21.57 2.26 5.80
CA ARG A 179 -20.47 3.09 6.28
C ARG A 179 -19.38 3.27 5.22
N VAL A 180 -19.04 2.21 4.50
CA VAL A 180 -18.04 2.24 3.41
C VAL A 180 -18.51 3.15 2.27
N VAL A 181 -19.74 2.97 1.79
CA VAL A 181 -20.35 3.85 0.78
C VAL A 181 -20.45 5.29 1.28
N GLY A 182 -20.76 5.49 2.57
CA GLY A 182 -20.82 6.81 3.19
C GLY A 182 -19.51 7.60 3.12
N LYS A 183 -18.35 6.94 2.96
CA LYS A 183 -17.05 7.62 2.78
C LYS A 183 -17.02 8.46 1.49
N LEU A 184 -17.79 8.10 0.47
CA LEU A 184 -17.81 8.77 -0.83
C LEU A 184 -18.22 10.25 -0.75
N THR A 185 -19.06 10.61 0.22
CA THR A 185 -19.43 12.01 0.47
C THR A 185 -18.20 12.86 0.81
N GLY A 186 -17.26 12.31 1.58
CA GLY A 186 -16.00 12.99 1.89
C GLY A 186 -15.13 13.17 0.65
N TYR A 187 -15.06 12.15 -0.22
CA TYR A 187 -14.30 12.25 -1.48
C TYR A 187 -14.90 13.28 -2.44
N ALA A 188 -16.23 13.39 -2.50
CA ALA A 188 -16.91 14.40 -3.29
C ALA A 188 -16.64 15.84 -2.81
N ALA A 189 -16.24 16.01 -1.54
CA ALA A 189 -15.89 17.30 -0.96
C ALA A 189 -14.43 17.71 -1.20
N LEU A 190 -13.61 16.85 -1.81
CA LEU A 190 -12.24 17.21 -2.19
C LEU A 190 -12.23 18.25 -3.32
N PRO A 191 -11.21 19.13 -3.37
CA PRO A 191 -11.10 20.09 -4.46
C PRO A 191 -10.92 19.38 -5.82
N PRO A 192 -11.32 20.01 -6.95
CA PRO A 192 -11.20 19.40 -8.28
C PRO A 192 -9.79 18.88 -8.62
N SER A 193 -8.74 19.55 -8.14
CA SER A 193 -7.34 19.13 -8.30
C SER A 193 -6.99 17.78 -7.63
N ARG A 194 -7.91 17.23 -6.82
CA ARG A 194 -7.78 15.97 -6.08
C ARG A 194 -8.97 15.04 -6.29
N ALA A 195 -9.79 15.30 -7.30
CA ALA A 195 -10.93 14.46 -7.72
C ALA A 195 -10.45 13.19 -8.45
N TYR A 196 -9.53 12.47 -7.82
CA TYR A 196 -8.98 11.23 -8.31
C TYR A 196 -9.98 10.08 -8.10
N PRO A 197 -9.96 9.04 -8.94
CA PRO A 197 -10.71 7.81 -8.70
C PRO A 197 -10.44 7.25 -7.30
N VAL A 198 -11.51 6.79 -6.65
CA VAL A 198 -11.45 6.07 -5.38
C VAL A 198 -11.52 4.58 -5.66
N LEU A 199 -10.44 3.88 -5.36
CA LEU A 199 -10.30 2.45 -5.55
C LEU A 199 -10.69 1.73 -4.25
N PHE A 200 -11.69 0.85 -4.32
CA PHE A 200 -11.98 -0.08 -3.24
C PHE A 200 -11.39 -1.45 -3.56
N TRP A 201 -10.46 -1.88 -2.71
CA TRP A 201 -9.83 -3.19 -2.79
C TRP A 201 -10.44 -4.13 -1.75
N PHE A 202 -11.25 -5.08 -2.22
CA PHE A 202 -11.97 -6.04 -1.38
C PHE A 202 -11.24 -7.37 -1.28
N LEU A 203 -11.47 -8.10 -0.18
CA LEU A 203 -10.96 -9.48 -0.05
C LEU A 203 -11.79 -10.51 -0.83
N THR A 204 -13.07 -10.25 -1.11
CA THR A 204 -13.98 -11.22 -1.73
C THR A 204 -14.89 -10.58 -2.77
N ALA A 205 -15.17 -11.34 -3.83
CA ALA A 205 -16.13 -10.94 -4.86
C ALA A 205 -17.55 -10.69 -4.31
N VAL A 206 -17.97 -11.44 -3.28
CA VAL A 206 -19.30 -11.26 -2.64
C VAL A 206 -19.40 -9.87 -2.01
N ARG A 207 -18.34 -9.39 -1.36
CA ARG A 207 -18.28 -8.06 -0.77
C ARG A 207 -18.38 -6.97 -1.85
N GLU A 208 -17.67 -7.15 -2.96
CA GLU A 208 -17.73 -6.25 -4.12
C GLU A 208 -19.15 -6.18 -4.72
N VAL A 209 -19.80 -7.33 -4.96
CA VAL A 209 -21.17 -7.39 -5.50
C VAL A 209 -22.16 -6.64 -4.60
N ASN A 210 -22.10 -6.90 -3.28
CA ASN A 210 -22.99 -6.24 -2.33
C ASN A 210 -22.71 -4.73 -2.21
N PHE A 211 -21.45 -4.30 -2.37
CA PHE A 211 -21.08 -2.89 -2.45
C PHE A 211 -21.72 -2.21 -3.67
N HIS A 212 -21.65 -2.83 -4.85
CA HIS A 212 -22.33 -2.32 -6.06
C HIS A 212 -23.85 -2.28 -5.89
N ALA A 213 -24.48 -3.26 -5.24
CA ALA A 213 -25.91 -3.21 -4.92
C ALA A 213 -26.26 -2.02 -4.02
N CYS A 214 -25.39 -1.69 -3.05
CA CYS A 214 -25.55 -0.49 -2.22
C CYS A 214 -25.37 0.81 -3.04
N LEU A 215 -24.38 0.86 -3.94
CA LEU A 215 -24.16 2.00 -4.83
C LEU A 215 -25.36 2.27 -5.73
N THR A 216 -25.99 1.24 -6.31
CA THR A 216 -27.19 1.42 -7.14
C THR A 216 -28.34 2.09 -6.37
N ARG A 217 -28.48 1.79 -5.08
CA ARG A 217 -29.53 2.37 -4.22
C ARG A 217 -29.21 3.80 -3.76
N THR A 218 -27.93 4.10 -3.53
CA THR A 218 -27.49 5.37 -2.91
C THR A 218 -26.97 6.39 -3.92
N ARG A 219 -26.63 5.93 -5.13
CA ARG A 219 -25.92 6.63 -6.20
C ARG A 219 -24.51 7.05 -5.79
N VAL A 220 -23.60 7.07 -6.76
CA VAL A 220 -22.27 7.66 -6.59
C VAL A 220 -22.43 9.18 -6.58
N PRO A 221 -21.84 9.91 -5.61
CA PRO A 221 -21.86 11.37 -5.63
C PRO A 221 -21.25 11.96 -6.91
N ASP A 222 -21.76 13.09 -7.36
CA ASP A 222 -21.26 13.79 -8.55
C ASP A 222 -19.77 14.12 -8.40
N GLY A 223 -19.01 13.98 -9.49
CA GLY A 223 -17.57 14.25 -9.52
C GLY A 223 -16.69 13.15 -8.92
N VAL A 224 -17.25 12.06 -8.39
CA VAL A 224 -16.49 10.92 -7.86
C VAL A 224 -16.49 9.75 -8.83
N THR A 225 -15.31 9.28 -9.23
CA THR A 225 -15.15 7.99 -9.91
C THR A 225 -14.87 6.91 -8.88
N VAL A 226 -15.67 5.83 -8.89
CA VAL A 226 -15.49 4.68 -8.01
C VAL A 226 -15.17 3.46 -8.84
N ALA A 227 -14.05 2.81 -8.52
CA ALA A 227 -13.67 1.53 -9.12
C ALA A 227 -13.40 0.50 -8.03
N THR A 228 -13.81 -0.74 -8.27
CA THR A 228 -13.68 -1.82 -7.29
C THR A 228 -12.97 -3.02 -7.89
N ALA A 229 -12.23 -3.74 -7.06
CA ALA A 229 -11.68 -5.03 -7.42
C ALA A 229 -11.63 -5.94 -6.18
N ASP A 230 -11.60 -7.25 -6.40
CA ASP A 230 -11.47 -8.24 -5.35
C ASP A 230 -10.17 -9.05 -5.49
N ALA A 231 -9.42 -9.17 -4.40
CA ALA A 231 -8.09 -9.79 -4.39
C ALA A 231 -8.09 -11.29 -4.76
N ALA A 232 -9.23 -11.96 -4.62
CA ALA A 232 -9.33 -13.40 -4.86
C ALA A 232 -9.18 -13.78 -6.34
N ASN A 233 -9.51 -12.86 -7.26
CA ASN A 233 -9.59 -13.15 -8.70
C ASN A 233 -8.60 -12.31 -9.55
N THR A 234 -7.54 -11.76 -8.94
CA THR A 234 -6.63 -10.82 -9.65
C THR A 234 -5.29 -11.41 -10.05
N ALA A 235 -4.88 -12.56 -9.51
CA ALA A 235 -3.50 -13.04 -9.67
C ALA A 235 -3.13 -13.37 -11.13
N GLU A 236 -4.06 -13.97 -11.87
CA GLU A 236 -3.86 -14.38 -13.27
C GLU A 236 -4.00 -13.22 -14.27
N THR A 237 -4.53 -12.08 -13.81
CA THR A 237 -4.88 -10.93 -14.66
C THR A 237 -3.96 -9.74 -14.44
N GLY A 238 -2.77 -9.93 -13.85
CA GLY A 238 -1.81 -8.84 -13.61
C GLY A 238 -2.07 -8.04 -12.33
N GLY A 239 -2.88 -8.58 -11.40
CA GLY A 239 -3.10 -7.97 -10.10
C GLY A 239 -3.83 -6.63 -10.20
N PRO A 240 -3.59 -5.69 -9.27
CA PRO A 240 -4.23 -4.38 -9.27
C PRO A 240 -3.85 -3.49 -10.46
N ALA A 241 -2.83 -3.84 -11.26
CA ALA A 241 -2.49 -3.08 -12.47
C ALA A 241 -3.37 -3.49 -13.67
N GLY A 242 -3.75 -4.77 -13.74
CA GLY A 242 -4.45 -5.33 -14.89
C GLY A 242 -5.96 -5.10 -14.89
N PRO A 243 -6.71 -5.72 -15.82
CA PRO A 243 -8.11 -5.44 -16.09
C PRO A 243 -9.07 -6.03 -15.04
N VAL A 244 -8.90 -5.62 -13.79
CA VAL A 244 -9.64 -6.11 -12.62
C VAL A 244 -10.64 -5.09 -12.10
N TRP A 245 -10.62 -3.85 -12.58
CA TRP A 245 -11.39 -2.76 -11.99
C TRP A 245 -12.78 -2.66 -12.58
N ARG A 246 -13.81 -2.92 -11.76
CA ARG A 246 -15.20 -2.66 -12.09
C ARG A 246 -15.55 -1.23 -11.72
N VAL A 247 -15.75 -0.38 -12.74
CA VAL A 247 -16.15 1.02 -12.54
C VAL A 247 -17.66 1.09 -12.28
N ALA A 248 -18.06 1.84 -11.25
CA ALA A 248 -19.46 2.00 -10.91
C ALA A 248 -20.26 2.59 -12.10
N GLY A 249 -21.35 1.92 -12.47
CA GLY A 249 -22.20 2.34 -13.58
C GLY A 249 -21.69 2.00 -14.99
N GLN A 250 -20.52 1.36 -15.13
CA GLN A 250 -20.00 0.93 -16.43
C GLN A 250 -20.01 -0.60 -16.57
N PRO A 251 -20.19 -1.12 -17.81
CA PRO A 251 -20.05 -2.54 -18.08
C PRO A 251 -18.57 -2.95 -18.14
N GLY A 252 -18.29 -4.19 -17.75
CA GLY A 252 -16.95 -4.79 -17.85
C GLY A 252 -15.99 -4.40 -16.73
N ARG A 253 -14.74 -4.87 -16.87
CA ARG A 253 -13.61 -4.49 -16.03
C ARG A 253 -12.54 -3.84 -16.91
N VAL A 254 -11.83 -2.87 -16.34
CA VAL A 254 -10.77 -2.11 -17.01
C VAL A 254 -9.47 -2.22 -16.22
N SER A 255 -8.35 -1.95 -16.88
CA SER A 255 -7.04 -1.86 -16.24
C SER A 255 -6.92 -0.60 -15.40
N LEU A 256 -5.93 -0.56 -14.51
CA LEU A 256 -5.69 0.64 -13.70
C LEU A 256 -5.31 1.84 -14.58
N ALA A 257 -4.64 1.58 -15.71
CA ALA A 257 -4.32 2.62 -16.68
C ALA A 257 -5.58 3.16 -17.39
N GLU A 258 -6.58 2.34 -17.66
CA GLU A 258 -7.79 2.79 -18.36
C GLU A 258 -8.75 3.61 -17.49
N LEU A 259 -8.47 3.77 -16.18
CA LEU A 259 -9.28 4.62 -15.32
C LEU A 259 -9.08 6.10 -15.66
N SER A 260 -10.18 6.80 -15.95
CA SER A 260 -10.18 8.24 -16.17
C SER A 260 -10.32 9.01 -14.84
N THR A 261 -9.63 10.14 -14.74
CA THR A 261 -9.85 11.10 -13.66
C THR A 261 -11.10 11.94 -13.97
N SER A 262 -11.92 12.18 -12.95
CA SER A 262 -13.04 13.12 -13.08
C SER A 262 -12.53 14.56 -13.00
N GLY A 263 -13.15 15.48 -13.74
CA GLY A 263 -13.08 16.91 -13.43
C GLY A 263 -11.72 17.60 -13.59
N GLY A 264 -10.82 17.09 -14.44
CA GLY A 264 -9.58 17.80 -14.81
C GLY A 264 -8.43 17.67 -13.81
N ALA A 265 -8.49 16.69 -12.90
CA ALA A 265 -7.36 16.35 -12.04
C ALA A 265 -6.24 15.73 -12.90
N VAL A 266 -5.24 16.54 -13.25
CA VAL A 266 -4.04 16.12 -13.99
C VAL A 266 -2.88 16.00 -13.00
N TRP A 267 -2.04 14.98 -13.19
CA TRP A 267 -0.79 14.85 -12.44
C TRP A 267 0.34 15.52 -13.22
N ASP A 268 0.84 16.65 -12.71
CA ASP A 268 1.92 17.42 -13.36
C ASP A 268 3.34 17.01 -12.89
N GLY A 269 3.46 15.95 -12.06
CA GLY A 269 4.72 15.49 -11.44
C GLY A 269 4.67 15.47 -9.91
#